data_AF-A0A950VET5-F1
#
_entry.id   AF-A0A950VET5-F1
#
_cell.length_a   1.000
_cell.length_b   1.000
_cell.length_c   1.000
_cell.angle_alpha   90.00
_cell.angle_beta   90.00
_cell.angle_gamma   90.00
#
_symmetry.space_group_name_H-M   'P 1'
#
loop_
_entity.id
_entity.type
_entity.pdbx_description
1 polymer ?
#
loop_
_entity_poly.entity_id
_entity_poly.type
_entity_poly.pdbx_seq_one_letter_code
_entity_poly.pdbx_strand_id
1 'polypeptide(L)'
;MRTADNGASARLGGMVDGPELAAGAAIACGGWALAWLSRDHPAALPAVAPWEFSWPEYLAAAFGVWWYARGLWRSPSAHRPTWGKRFLYLIGVGMIYAVLQTR
;
A
#
# COMPACT_ATOMS: atom_id res chain seq x y z
N MET A 1 -24.26 -23.14 29.12
CA MET A 1 -22.87 -22.83 28.74
C MET A 1 -22.85 -22.18 27.36
N ARG A 2 -22.96 -20.85 27.24
CA ARG A 2 -22.91 -20.10 25.95
C ARG A 2 -22.75 -18.58 26.17
N THR A 3 -21.57 -18.11 26.59
CA THR A 3 -21.32 -16.66 26.81
C THR A 3 -19.87 -16.19 26.59
N ALA A 4 -18.94 -17.02 26.10
CA ALA A 4 -17.51 -16.65 26.03
C ALA A 4 -17.02 -16.17 24.64
N ASP A 5 -17.88 -16.24 23.61
CA ASP A 5 -17.55 -16.08 22.19
C ASP A 5 -17.76 -14.66 21.62
N ASN A 6 -18.57 -13.82 22.29
CA ASN A 6 -18.86 -12.45 21.82
C ASN A 6 -17.70 -11.46 22.02
N GLY A 7 -16.82 -11.70 23.00
CA GLY A 7 -15.69 -10.81 23.27
C GLY A 7 -14.57 -10.91 22.23
N ALA A 8 -14.33 -12.11 21.70
CA ALA A 8 -13.28 -12.35 20.70
C ALA A 8 -13.68 -11.81 19.32
N SER A 9 -14.93 -12.03 18.90
CA SER A 9 -15.48 -11.50 17.66
C SER A 9 -15.56 -9.96 17.65
N ALA A 10 -15.92 -9.33 18.78
CA ALA A 10 -15.91 -7.88 18.92
C ALA A 10 -14.48 -7.28 18.86
N ARG A 11 -13.47 -7.98 19.39
CA ARG A 11 -12.06 -7.54 19.33
C ARG A 11 -11.45 -7.71 17.94
N LEU A 12 -11.82 -8.77 17.21
CA LEU A 12 -11.40 -8.98 15.82
C LEU A 12 -12.09 -7.97 14.88
N GLY A 13 -13.37 -7.68 15.13
CA GLY A 13 -14.13 -6.68 14.38
C GLY A 13 -13.57 -5.25 14.49
N GLY A 14 -12.98 -4.89 15.64
CA GLY A 14 -12.28 -3.62 15.81
C GLY A 14 -10.80 -3.64 15.38
N MET A 15 -10.24 -4.80 15.03
CA MET A 15 -8.86 -4.92 14.56
C MET A 15 -8.74 -4.67 13.05
N VAL A 16 -9.81 -4.94 12.30
CA VAL A 16 -9.91 -4.71 10.86
C VAL A 16 -11.11 -3.79 10.61
N ASP A 17 -10.89 -2.50 10.84
CA ASP A 17 -11.90 -1.49 10.55
C ASP A 17 -12.18 -1.41 9.03
N GLY A 18 -13.38 -0.95 8.64
CA GLY A 18 -13.74 -0.68 7.23
C GLY A 18 -12.67 0.05 6.39
N PRO A 19 -11.97 1.09 6.88
CA PRO A 19 -10.86 1.71 6.16
C PRO A 19 -9.65 0.79 5.90
N GLU A 20 -9.41 -0.22 6.74
CA GLU A 20 -8.31 -1.18 6.53
C GLU A 20 -8.65 -2.14 5.38
N LEU A 21 -9.91 -2.58 5.29
CA LEU A 21 -10.41 -3.34 4.16
C LEU A 21 -10.39 -2.52 2.86
N ALA A 22 -10.80 -1.26 2.93
CA ALA A 22 -10.76 -0.36 1.78
C ALA A 22 -9.33 -0.11 1.29
N ALA A 23 -8.38 0.07 2.22
CA ALA A 23 -6.97 0.22 1.86
C ALA A 23 -6.38 -1.07 1.27
N GLY A 24 -6.68 -2.23 1.86
CA GLY A 24 -6.26 -3.53 1.31
C GLY A 24 -6.85 -3.78 -0.08
N ALA A 25 -8.13 -3.46 -0.29
CA ALA A 25 -8.77 -3.57 -1.60
C ALA A 25 -8.16 -2.59 -2.62
N ALA A 26 -7.86 -1.36 -2.23
CA ALA A 26 -7.19 -0.39 -3.12
C ALA A 26 -5.80 -0.86 -3.56
N ILE A 27 -5.03 -1.45 -2.65
CA ILE A 27 -3.73 -2.06 -2.95
C ILE A 27 -3.91 -3.26 -3.89
N ALA A 28 -4.86 -4.15 -3.62
CA ALA A 28 -5.13 -5.29 -4.49
C ALA A 28 -5.55 -4.85 -5.91
N CYS A 29 -6.45 -3.87 -6.01
CA CYS A 29 -6.89 -3.30 -7.28
C CYS A 29 -5.75 -2.61 -8.04
N GLY A 30 -4.89 -1.85 -7.33
CA GLY A 30 -3.71 -1.21 -7.93
C GLY A 30 -2.72 -2.24 -8.49
N GLY A 31 -2.42 -3.29 -7.72
CA GLY A 31 -1.56 -4.38 -8.15
C GLY A 31 -2.14 -5.16 -9.34
N TRP A 32 -3.45 -5.39 -9.33
CA TRP A 32 -4.14 -6.03 -10.44
C TRP A 32 -4.15 -5.17 -11.71
N ALA A 33 -4.38 -3.87 -11.59
CA ALA A 33 -4.32 -2.95 -12.73
C ALA A 33 -2.91 -2.87 -13.34
N LEU A 34 -1.87 -2.86 -12.50
CA LEU A 34 -0.47 -2.91 -12.94
C LEU A 34 -0.14 -4.26 -13.62
N ALA A 35 -0.61 -5.38 -13.07
CA ALA A 35 -0.43 -6.70 -13.67
C ALA A 35 -1.17 -6.83 -15.02
N TRP A 36 -2.37 -6.25 -15.13
CA TRP A 36 -3.15 -6.20 -16.36
C TRP A 36 -2.45 -5.35 -17.44
N LEU A 37 -2.02 -4.15 -17.06
CA LEU A 37 -1.32 -3.22 -17.96
C LEU A 37 0.01 -3.81 -18.47
N SER A 38 0.76 -4.48 -17.60
CA SER A 38 2.04 -5.10 -17.95
C SER A 38 1.87 -6.31 -18.89
N ARG A 39 0.73 -7.02 -18.81
CA ARG A 39 0.45 -8.19 -19.66
C ARG A 39 -0.15 -7.84 -21.01
N ASP A 40 -1.13 -6.94 -21.04
CA ASP A 40 -1.93 -6.69 -22.25
C ASP A 40 -1.41 -5.50 -23.08
N HIS A 41 -0.65 -4.58 -22.48
CA HIS A 41 -0.11 -3.41 -23.18
C HIS A 41 1.41 -3.17 -23.00
N PRO A 42 2.26 -4.18 -23.24
CA PRO A 42 3.71 -4.03 -23.13
C PRO A 42 4.28 -2.89 -23.99
N ALA A 43 3.73 -2.68 -25.19
CA ALA A 43 4.20 -1.67 -26.15
C ALA A 43 3.80 -0.21 -25.81
N ALA A 44 2.90 0.00 -24.85
CA ALA A 44 2.49 1.33 -24.39
C ALA A 44 3.28 1.79 -23.14
N LEU A 45 4.17 0.94 -22.63
CA LEU A 45 4.99 1.24 -21.46
C LEU A 45 6.13 2.20 -21.84
N PRO A 46 6.25 3.38 -21.20
CA PRO A 46 7.47 4.19 -21.31
C PRO A 46 8.66 3.38 -20.77
N ALA A 47 9.89 3.66 -21.23
CA ALA A 47 11.10 2.89 -20.90
C ALA A 47 11.43 2.75 -19.39
N VAL A 48 10.69 3.44 -18.51
CA VAL A 48 10.81 3.43 -17.04
C VAL A 48 9.79 2.50 -16.37
N ALA A 49 8.82 1.97 -17.12
CA ALA A 49 7.73 1.17 -16.56
C ALA A 49 8.06 -0.34 -16.60
N PRO A 50 7.50 -1.13 -15.66
CA PRO A 50 7.88 -2.54 -15.47
C PRO A 50 7.47 -3.39 -16.66
N TRP A 51 8.46 -3.99 -17.31
CA TRP A 51 8.21 -5.10 -18.23
C TRP A 51 7.92 -6.41 -17.49
N GLU A 52 8.45 -6.57 -16.28
CA GLU A 52 8.10 -7.65 -15.35
C GLU A 52 7.48 -7.09 -14.07
N PHE A 53 6.21 -7.43 -13.83
CA PHE A 53 5.53 -7.06 -12.61
C PHE A 53 5.77 -8.07 -11.49
N SER A 54 6.49 -7.65 -10.46
CA SER A 54 6.72 -8.42 -9.23
C SER A 54 5.69 -8.08 -8.15
N TRP A 55 4.77 -9.00 -7.88
CA TRP A 55 3.81 -8.91 -6.76
C TRP A 55 4.47 -8.60 -5.40
N PRO A 56 5.59 -9.26 -5.00
CA PRO A 56 6.22 -9.02 -3.70
C PRO A 56 6.74 -7.59 -3.53
N GLU A 57 7.32 -7.02 -4.59
CA GLU A 57 7.86 -5.66 -4.60
C GLU A 57 6.75 -4.62 -4.52
N TYR A 58 5.68 -4.83 -5.30
CA TYR A 58 4.48 -3.99 -5.24
C TYR A 58 3.88 -3.99 -3.84
N LEU A 59 3.70 -5.17 -3.23
CA LEU A 59 3.16 -5.28 -1.88
C LEU A 59 4.07 -4.61 -0.86
N ALA A 60 5.39 -4.82 -0.92
CA ALA A 60 6.33 -4.20 -0.01
C ALA A 60 6.25 -2.66 -0.06
N ALA A 61 6.19 -2.07 -1.26
CA ALA A 61 6.06 -0.62 -1.44
C ALA A 61 4.69 -0.11 -0.94
N ALA A 62 3.60 -0.76 -1.36
CA ALA A 62 2.24 -0.36 -1.04
C ALA A 62 1.95 -0.45 0.47
N PHE A 63 2.36 -1.55 1.10
CA PHE A 63 2.26 -1.71 2.54
C PHE A 63 3.13 -0.71 3.30
N GLY A 64 4.35 -0.43 2.83
CA GLY A 64 5.22 0.59 3.44
C GLY A 64 4.55 1.96 3.47
N VAL A 65 3.97 2.40 2.35
CA VAL A 65 3.21 3.65 2.26
C VAL A 65 1.97 3.63 3.14
N TRP A 66 1.26 2.50 3.17
CA TRP A 66 0.07 2.34 4.02
C TRP A 66 0.41 2.44 5.51
N TRP A 67 1.47 1.80 5.97
CA TRP A 67 1.93 1.91 7.36
C TRP A 67 2.39 3.33 7.71
N TYR A 68 3.08 4.00 6.78
CA TYR A 68 3.48 5.40 6.96
C TYR A 68 2.27 6.32 7.10
N ALA A 69 1.27 6.16 6.22
CA ALA A 69 0.01 6.89 6.31
C ALA A 69 -0.69 6.58 7.64
N ARG A 70 -0.84 5.31 8.00
CA ARG A 70 -1.48 4.89 9.26
C ARG A 70 -0.82 5.52 10.49
N GLY A 71 0.52 5.54 10.54
CA GLY A 71 1.27 6.21 11.61
C GLY A 71 1.03 7.72 11.63
N LEU A 72 0.94 8.36 10.46
CA LEU A 72 0.68 9.79 10.33
C LEU A 72 -0.73 10.20 10.79
N TRP A 73 -1.73 9.38 10.46
CA TRP A 73 -3.13 9.60 10.87
C TRP A 73 -3.30 9.44 12.39
N ARG A 74 -2.58 8.50 13.00
CA ARG A 74 -2.57 8.28 14.46
C ARG A 74 -1.70 9.26 15.24
N SER A 75 -0.80 9.97 14.56
CA SER A 75 0.08 10.94 15.20
C SER A 75 -0.64 12.28 15.44
N PRO A 76 -0.51 12.89 16.63
CA PRO A 76 -1.00 14.23 16.92
C PRO A 76 -0.43 15.27 15.96
N SER A 77 -1.26 16.22 15.53
CA SER A 77 -0.95 17.26 14.52
C SER A 77 0.39 17.98 14.76
N ALA A 78 0.75 18.18 16.04
CA ALA A 78 1.98 18.87 16.45
C ALA A 78 3.28 18.10 16.17
N HIS A 79 3.22 16.77 16.01
CA HIS A 79 4.38 15.92 15.73
C HIS A 79 4.41 15.40 14.29
N ARG A 80 3.46 15.84 13.45
CA ARG A 80 3.40 15.36 12.07
C ARG A 80 4.57 15.95 11.26
N PRO A 81 5.29 15.13 10.48
CA PRO A 81 6.32 15.63 9.58
C PRO A 81 5.73 16.64 8.59
N THR A 82 6.53 17.66 8.29
CA THR A 82 6.24 18.70 7.30
C THR A 82 5.91 18.07 5.94
N TRP A 83 5.06 18.74 5.16
CA TRP A 83 4.63 18.27 3.85
C TRP A 83 5.81 17.87 2.94
N GLY A 84 6.92 18.61 2.96
CA GLY A 84 8.12 18.28 2.21
C GLY A 84 8.72 16.91 2.57
N LYS A 85 8.75 16.51 3.85
CA LYS A 85 9.26 15.19 4.27
C LYS A 85 8.38 14.04 3.79
N ARG A 86 7.07 14.28 3.70
CA ARG A 86 6.11 13.30 3.16
C ARG A 86 6.33 13.11 1.65
N PHE A 87 6.47 14.21 0.92
CA PHE A 87 6.79 14.16 -0.51
C PHE A 87 8.13 13.46 -0.78
N LEU A 88 9.17 13.77 -0.01
CA LEU A 88 10.47 13.14 -0.17
C LEU A 88 10.42 11.63 0.10
N TYR A 89 9.66 11.20 1.11
CA TYR A 89 9.42 9.79 1.38
C TYR A 89 8.71 9.09 0.22
N LEU A 90 7.62 9.68 -0.29
CA LEU A 90 6.87 9.11 -1.41
C LEU A 90 7.69 9.06 -2.71
N ILE A 91 8.48 10.11 -2.99
CA ILE A 91 9.40 10.14 -4.13
C ILE A 91 10.47 9.07 -3.97
N GLY A 92 11.04 8.90 -2.78
CA GLY A 92 12.04 7.87 -2.49
C GLY A 92 11.49 6.46 -2.71
N VAL A 93 10.28 6.18 -2.19
CA VAL A 93 9.60 4.89 -2.42
C VAL A 93 9.33 4.66 -3.91
N GLY A 94 8.84 5.68 -4.62
CA GLY A 94 8.62 5.62 -6.07
C GLY A 94 9.90 5.37 -6.86
N MET A 95 11.01 5.99 -6.48
CA MET A 95 12.33 5.77 -7.10
C MET A 95 12.85 4.36 -6.84
N ILE A 96 12.74 3.85 -5.60
CA ILE A 96 13.14 2.49 -5.26
C ILE A 96 12.36 1.48 -6.09
N TYR A 97 11.05 1.68 -6.20
CA TYR A 97 10.17 0.85 -7.03
C TYR A 97 10.57 0.90 -8.51
N ALA A 98 10.80 2.10 -9.06
CA ALA A 98 11.24 2.26 -10.44
C ALA A 98 12.58 1.54 -10.73
N VAL A 99 13.55 1.62 -9.81
CA VAL A 99 14.85 0.93 -9.98
C VAL A 99 14.70 -0.60 -9.90
N LEU A 100 13.86 -1.10 -8.99
CA LEU A 100 13.60 -2.54 -8.87
C LEU A 100 12.96 -3.10 -10.15
N GLN A 101 12.09 -2.34 -10.79
CA GLN A 101 11.44 -2.71 -12.06
C GLN A 101 12.36 -2.70 -13.28
N THR A 102 13.56 -2.10 -13.17
CA THR A 102 14.55 -2.04 -14.26
C THR A 102 15.63 -3.13 -14.20
N ARG A 103 15.50 -4.11 -13.31
CA ARG A 103 16.45 -5.22 -13.14
C ARG A 103 15.97 -6.44 -13.91
#